data_AF-A0A024VD03-F1
#
_entry.id   AF-A0A024VD03-F1
#
_cell.length_a   1.000
_cell.length_b   1.000
_cell.length_c   1.000
_cell.angle_alpha   90.00
_cell.angle_beta   90.00
_cell.angle_gamma   90.00
#
_symmetry.space_group_name_H-M   'P 1'
#
loop_
_entity.id
_entity.type
_entity.pdbx_description
1 polymer ?
#
loop_
_entity_poly.entity_id
_entity_poly.type
_entity_poly.pdbx_seq_one_letter_code
_entity_poly.pdbx_strand_id
1 'polypeptide(L)'
;MGSKLINVEGGNNQDDNKYNSNNVISINNKVNKNDYFIETNKELKINLNFQNNNIISNIFSNINIYDKISNIFINNKKTYMLKYNNNINEENFFISYFEKKDDNFVPISPWHHIDLKNDDGTYNMIVEITKYNYIKLEIQLREKFNVIKQDKKKGKLRYYHNSIYWNYGALPQTYEYPKHIYQNKSKKNKEALLFTGDNDPLDILDIGSACLKIGQVVPVKILGAFTLIDEGELDWKIIAINVGKN
;
A
#
# COMPACT_ATOMS: atom_id res chain seq x y z
N MET A 1 6.29 -11.24 -20.38
CA MET A 1 7.57 -11.97 -20.26
C MET A 1 7.83 -12.25 -18.79
N GLY A 2 7.68 -13.50 -18.38
CA GLY A 2 7.95 -13.92 -16.99
C GLY A 2 9.42 -14.26 -16.84
N SER A 3 10.10 -13.64 -15.87
CA SER A 3 11.44 -14.02 -15.45
C SER A 3 11.37 -15.33 -14.66
N LYS A 4 12.18 -16.32 -15.03
CA LYS A 4 12.27 -17.62 -14.35
C LYS A 4 13.36 -17.54 -13.26
N LEU A 5 13.03 -17.91 -12.03
CA LEU A 5 14.02 -18.09 -10.96
C LEU A 5 14.65 -19.46 -11.14
N ILE A 6 15.98 -19.55 -11.10
CA ILE A 6 16.71 -20.82 -11.19
C ILE A 6 17.44 -21.03 -9.86
N ASN A 7 17.22 -22.19 -9.25
CA ASN A 7 17.94 -22.66 -8.06
C ASN A 7 19.04 -23.62 -8.53
N VAL A 8 20.26 -23.49 -8.02
CA VAL A 8 21.39 -24.37 -8.41
C VAL A 8 21.54 -25.46 -7.34
N GLU A 9 21.31 -26.72 -7.71
CA GLU A 9 21.64 -27.87 -6.87
C GLU A 9 23.14 -28.19 -6.99
N GLY A 10 23.83 -28.25 -5.85
CA GLY A 10 25.26 -28.57 -5.78
C GLY A 10 25.51 -30.07 -6.01
N GLY A 11 26.27 -30.40 -7.06
CA GLY A 11 26.76 -31.76 -7.31
C GLY A 11 27.92 -32.14 -6.39
N ASN A 12 27.90 -33.39 -5.91
CA ASN A 12 28.93 -33.98 -5.06
C ASN A 12 30.23 -34.29 -5.83
N ASN A 13 31.36 -34.09 -5.15
CA ASN A 13 32.71 -34.44 -5.58
C ASN A 13 32.89 -35.95 -5.81
N GLN A 14 33.67 -36.31 -6.83
CA GLN A 14 34.52 -37.50 -6.81
C GLN A 14 35.95 -37.12 -7.19
N ASP A 15 36.86 -37.63 -6.37
CA ASP A 15 38.31 -37.42 -6.37
C ASP A 15 39.00 -38.01 -7.61
N ASP A 16 40.09 -37.36 -8.04
CA ASP A 16 41.31 -38.06 -8.47
C ASP A 16 42.53 -37.12 -8.37
N ASN A 17 43.54 -37.59 -7.63
CA ASN A 17 44.79 -36.89 -7.31
C ASN A 17 45.83 -36.97 -8.45
N LYS A 18 46.49 -35.84 -8.77
CA LYS A 18 47.95 -35.77 -9.08
C LYS A 18 48.49 -34.32 -9.07
N TYR A 19 49.61 -34.13 -8.34
CA TYR A 19 50.53 -32.97 -8.26
C TYR A 19 50.87 -32.36 -9.67
N ASN A 20 51.24 -31.08 -9.89
CA ASN A 20 51.99 -30.09 -9.10
C ASN A 20 51.86 -28.67 -9.71
N SER A 21 52.00 -27.65 -8.85
CA SER A 21 52.49 -26.27 -9.09
C SER A 21 52.05 -25.47 -10.33
N ASN A 22 51.13 -24.51 -10.14
CA ASN A 22 51.30 -23.10 -10.53
C ASN A 22 50.17 -22.25 -9.94
N ASN A 23 50.54 -21.09 -9.40
CA ASN A 23 49.66 -20.10 -8.76
C ASN A 23 48.41 -19.78 -9.60
N VAL A 24 47.27 -20.31 -9.17
CA VAL A 24 45.96 -19.72 -9.45
C VAL A 24 45.35 -19.51 -8.08
N ILE A 25 45.15 -18.25 -7.70
CA ILE A 25 44.23 -17.90 -6.62
C ILE A 25 42.87 -18.41 -7.11
N SER A 26 42.52 -19.62 -6.71
CA SER A 26 41.18 -20.14 -6.89
C SER A 26 40.29 -19.31 -6.00
N ILE A 27 39.66 -18.29 -6.58
CA ILE A 27 38.47 -17.69 -5.99
C ILE A 27 37.44 -18.82 -5.99
N ASN A 28 37.43 -19.57 -4.89
CA ASN A 28 36.35 -20.48 -4.56
C ASN A 28 35.10 -19.62 -4.36
N ASN A 29 34.42 -19.30 -5.46
CA ASN A 29 33.03 -18.87 -5.44
C ASN A 29 32.21 -20.10 -4.99
N LYS A 30 32.25 -20.38 -3.69
CA LYS A 30 31.21 -21.17 -3.04
C LYS A 30 29.92 -20.39 -3.23
N VAL A 31 29.20 -20.67 -4.31
CA VAL A 31 27.82 -20.27 -4.47
C VAL A 31 27.08 -20.89 -3.28
N ASN A 32 26.66 -20.05 -2.34
CA ASN A 32 25.94 -20.54 -1.19
C ASN A 32 24.57 -21.01 -1.69
N LYS A 33 24.02 -22.05 -1.06
CA LYS A 33 22.74 -22.70 -1.42
C LYS A 33 21.51 -21.75 -1.44
N ASN A 34 21.70 -20.48 -1.07
CA ASN A 34 20.69 -19.44 -0.95
C ASN A 34 20.96 -18.20 -1.84
N ASP A 35 21.92 -18.26 -2.78
CA ASP A 35 22.18 -17.14 -3.67
C ASP A 35 21.19 -17.13 -4.85
N TYR A 36 20.26 -16.18 -4.83
CA TYR A 36 19.34 -15.95 -5.95
C TYR A 36 19.95 -14.98 -6.96
N PHE A 37 19.68 -15.19 -8.24
CA PHE A 37 20.09 -14.30 -9.33
C PHE A 37 18.90 -14.04 -10.26
N ILE A 38 18.85 -12.84 -10.84
CA ILE A 38 17.95 -12.57 -11.97
C ILE A 38 18.68 -12.80 -13.29
N GLU A 39 18.07 -13.59 -14.16
CA GLU A 39 18.56 -13.81 -15.52
C GLU A 39 18.27 -12.58 -16.38
N THR A 40 19.33 -12.01 -16.95
CA THR A 40 19.27 -10.77 -17.76
C THR A 40 19.38 -11.02 -19.26
N ASN A 41 19.59 -12.28 -19.69
CA ASN A 41 19.97 -12.66 -21.04
C ASN A 41 21.22 -11.91 -21.57
N LYS A 42 22.11 -11.53 -20.64
CA LYS A 42 23.39 -10.87 -20.90
C LYS A 42 24.48 -11.55 -20.08
N GLU A 43 25.75 -11.31 -20.41
CA GLU A 43 26.89 -11.80 -19.64
C GLU A 43 26.87 -11.28 -18.19
N LEU A 44 26.44 -10.03 -18.01
CA LEU A 44 26.29 -9.41 -16.69
C LEU A 44 25.08 -9.99 -15.95
N LYS A 45 25.35 -10.69 -14.85
CA LYS A 45 24.36 -11.21 -13.91
C LYS A 45 24.17 -10.25 -12.74
N ILE A 46 22.97 -10.25 -12.15
CA ILE A 46 22.64 -9.47 -10.95
C ILE A 46 22.36 -10.44 -9.81
N ASN A 47 23.16 -10.35 -8.75
CA ASN A 47 22.92 -11.08 -7.50
C ASN A 47 21.76 -10.43 -6.73
N LEU A 48 20.81 -11.24 -6.29
CA LEU A 48 19.60 -10.83 -5.55
C LEU A 48 19.73 -11.14 -4.05
N ASN A 49 20.87 -10.83 -3.45
CA ASN A 49 21.01 -10.82 -2.00
C ASN A 49 20.49 -9.48 -1.46
N PHE A 50 19.46 -9.50 -0.62
CA PHE A 50 18.88 -8.29 -0.01
C PHE A 50 19.53 -7.86 1.31
N GLN A 51 20.49 -8.63 1.82
CA GLN A 51 21.21 -8.32 3.05
C GLN A 51 22.39 -7.36 2.83
N ASN A 52 22.88 -7.24 1.59
CA ASN A 52 24.06 -6.44 1.24
C ASN A 52 23.72 -5.11 0.52
N ASN A 53 22.44 -4.76 0.47
CA ASN A 53 21.95 -3.52 -0.10
C ASN A 53 20.90 -2.87 0.82
N ASN A 54 20.48 -1.66 0.49
CA ASN A 54 19.56 -0.87 1.30
C ASN A 54 18.09 -0.99 0.87
N ILE A 55 17.71 -1.92 -0.01
CA ILE A 55 16.33 -2.00 -0.54
C ILE A 55 15.32 -2.22 0.60
N ILE A 56 15.60 -3.17 1.51
CA ILE A 56 14.73 -3.44 2.67
C ILE A 56 14.65 -2.20 3.56
N SER A 57 15.77 -1.56 3.85
CA SER A 57 15.81 -0.34 4.67
C SER A 57 15.02 0.79 4.03
N ASN A 58 15.19 1.04 2.73
CA ASN A 58 14.51 2.12 2.02
C ASN A 58 12.98 1.94 2.09
N ILE A 59 12.50 0.71 1.97
CA ILE A 59 11.06 0.42 1.92
C ILE A 59 10.43 0.43 3.33
N PHE A 60 11.07 -0.21 4.31
CA PHE A 60 10.43 -0.53 5.59
C PHE A 60 10.91 0.27 6.79
N SER A 61 12.02 1.02 6.71
CA SER A 61 12.54 1.80 7.85
C SER A 61 11.58 2.90 8.35
N ASN A 62 10.65 3.33 7.49
CA ASN A 62 9.66 4.37 7.81
C ASN A 62 8.24 3.80 8.05
N ILE A 63 8.11 2.48 8.24
CA ILE A 63 6.79 1.91 8.53
C ILE A 63 6.25 2.42 9.87
N ASN A 64 4.98 2.81 9.91
CA ASN A 64 4.31 3.27 11.13
C ASN A 64 2.98 2.54 11.30
N ILE A 65 2.91 1.72 12.35
CA ILE A 65 1.75 0.90 12.69
C ILE A 65 1.39 1.14 14.16
N TYR A 66 0.23 0.68 14.58
CA TYR A 66 -0.07 0.58 16.01
C TYR A 66 0.75 -0.53 16.69
N ASP A 67 0.91 -0.40 18.00
CA ASP A 67 1.82 -1.25 18.80
C ASP A 67 1.31 -2.69 18.99
N LYS A 68 -0.01 -2.90 18.90
CA LYS A 68 -0.65 -4.21 19.17
C LYS A 68 -1.40 -4.72 17.94
N ILE A 69 -1.74 -6.00 17.96
CA ILE A 69 -2.63 -6.63 16.96
C ILE A 69 -4.02 -5.98 17.01
N SER A 70 -4.55 -5.71 18.21
CA SER A 70 -5.85 -5.08 18.44
C SER A 70 -5.67 -3.75 19.16
N ASN A 71 -6.22 -2.68 18.58
CA ASN A 71 -6.03 -1.31 19.03
C ASN A 71 -7.36 -0.60 19.12
N ILE A 72 -7.75 -0.22 20.34
CA ILE A 72 -8.99 0.51 20.60
C ILE A 72 -8.73 2.00 20.45
N PHE A 73 -9.63 2.70 19.77
CA PHE A 73 -9.57 4.14 19.61
C PHE A 73 -10.98 4.75 19.72
N ILE A 74 -11.04 6.05 19.98
CA ILE A 74 -12.29 6.80 20.07
C ILE A 74 -12.30 7.81 18.92
N ASN A 75 -13.40 7.83 18.16
CA ASN A 75 -13.64 8.78 17.09
C ASN A 75 -15.11 9.20 17.13
N ASN A 76 -15.39 10.50 16.97
CA ASN A 76 -16.75 11.07 17.01
C ASN A 76 -17.63 10.55 18.18
N LYS A 77 -17.08 10.53 19.41
CA LYS A 77 -17.74 10.02 20.64
C LYS A 77 -18.10 8.52 20.61
N LYS A 78 -17.72 7.78 19.57
CA LYS A 78 -17.90 6.33 19.44
C LYS A 78 -16.57 5.61 19.70
N THR A 79 -16.66 4.38 20.21
CA THR A 79 -15.49 3.53 20.49
C THR A 79 -15.35 2.48 19.39
N TYR A 80 -14.17 2.42 18.81
CA TYR A 80 -13.83 1.49 17.74
C TYR A 80 -12.62 0.65 18.13
N MET A 81 -12.43 -0.45 17.41
CA MET A 81 -11.21 -1.25 17.45
C MET A 81 -10.74 -1.50 16.03
N LEU A 82 -9.46 -1.22 15.80
CA LEU A 82 -8.73 -1.71 14.63
C LEU A 82 -8.04 -3.02 14.99
N LYS A 83 -8.04 -3.97 14.07
CA LYS A 83 -7.28 -5.22 14.20
C LYS A 83 -6.44 -5.47 12.96
N TYR A 84 -5.13 -5.65 13.13
CA TYR A 84 -4.24 -6.18 12.11
C TYR A 84 -4.35 -7.71 12.11
N ASN A 85 -4.71 -8.30 10.97
CA ASN A 85 -4.82 -9.74 10.83
C ASN A 85 -3.72 -10.22 9.90
N ASN A 86 -2.96 -11.23 10.36
CA ASN A 86 -1.79 -11.79 9.68
C ASN A 86 -0.64 -10.78 9.51
N ASN A 87 0.47 -11.20 8.89
CA ASN A 87 1.65 -10.34 8.74
C ASN A 87 1.67 -9.60 7.39
N ILE A 88 2.25 -8.40 7.37
CA ILE A 88 2.51 -7.67 6.12
C ILE A 88 3.33 -8.55 5.17
N ASN A 89 3.03 -8.43 3.87
CA ASN A 89 3.62 -9.23 2.79
C ASN A 89 3.13 -10.69 2.72
N GLU A 90 2.19 -11.10 3.58
CA GLU A 90 1.38 -12.31 3.39
C GLU A 90 0.14 -11.98 2.53
N GLU A 91 -0.28 -12.91 1.65
CA GLU A 91 -1.39 -12.66 0.72
C GLU A 91 -2.75 -12.47 1.40
N ASN A 92 -2.88 -12.93 2.63
CA ASN A 92 -4.07 -12.84 3.47
C ASN A 92 -3.91 -11.81 4.60
N PHE A 93 -2.94 -10.89 4.51
CA PHE A 93 -2.93 -9.72 5.38
C PHE A 93 -4.17 -8.85 5.15
N PHE A 94 -4.85 -8.46 6.23
CA PHE A 94 -5.95 -7.49 6.16
C PHE A 94 -6.18 -6.74 7.47
N ILE A 95 -6.74 -5.54 7.36
CA ILE A 95 -7.12 -4.70 8.50
C ILE A 95 -8.64 -4.70 8.61
N SER A 96 -9.13 -5.09 9.79
CA SER A 96 -10.57 -5.11 10.10
C SER A 96 -10.91 -4.11 11.18
N TYR A 97 -12.12 -3.55 11.11
CA TYR A 97 -12.64 -2.57 12.07
C TYR A 97 -13.84 -3.15 12.82
N PHE A 98 -13.98 -2.74 14.07
CA PHE A 98 -15.10 -3.10 14.94
C PHE A 98 -15.60 -1.86 15.68
N GLU A 99 -16.88 -1.83 16.00
CA GLU A 99 -17.52 -0.79 16.82
C GLU A 99 -18.00 -1.40 18.14
N LYS A 100 -17.86 -0.68 19.25
CA LYS A 100 -18.41 -1.12 20.53
C LYS A 100 -19.92 -0.87 20.57
N LYS A 101 -20.72 -1.93 20.72
CA LYS A 101 -22.18 -1.90 20.96
C LYS A 101 -22.52 -2.80 22.14
N ASP A 102 -23.22 -2.28 23.14
CA ASP A 102 -23.69 -3.03 24.31
C ASP A 102 -22.60 -3.97 24.90
N ASP A 103 -21.45 -3.36 25.21
CA ASP A 103 -20.23 -4.01 25.72
C ASP A 103 -19.51 -5.02 24.83
N ASN A 104 -20.00 -5.29 23.62
CA ASN A 104 -19.35 -6.16 22.65
C ASN A 104 -18.79 -5.38 21.45
N PHE A 105 -17.73 -5.90 20.84
CA PHE A 105 -17.22 -5.37 19.57
C PHE A 105 -17.88 -6.08 18.39
N VAL A 106 -18.64 -5.35 17.60
CA VAL A 106 -19.29 -5.87 16.38
C VAL A 106 -18.48 -5.49 15.14
N PRO A 107 -18.33 -6.37 14.14
CA PRO A 107 -17.62 -6.05 12.90
C PRO A 107 -18.29 -4.90 12.16
N ILE A 108 -17.49 -3.97 11.64
CA ILE A 108 -17.97 -2.87 10.80
C ILE A 108 -17.12 -2.75 9.54
N SER A 109 -17.71 -2.12 8.52
CA SER A 109 -16.98 -1.65 7.35
C SER A 109 -16.45 -0.24 7.58
N PRO A 110 -15.14 0.02 7.31
CA PRO A 110 -14.59 1.36 7.41
C PRO A 110 -15.20 2.28 6.36
N TRP A 111 -15.57 1.77 5.18
CA TRP A 111 -16.22 2.56 4.14
C TRP A 111 -17.64 2.97 4.53
N HIS A 112 -18.44 2.08 5.12
CA HIS A 112 -19.86 2.34 5.33
C HIS A 112 -20.20 2.92 6.71
N HIS A 113 -19.49 2.53 7.77
CA HIS A 113 -19.95 2.75 9.16
C HIS A 113 -19.11 3.75 9.95
N ILE A 114 -17.94 4.14 9.45
CA ILE A 114 -17.21 5.29 10.00
C ILE A 114 -17.88 6.55 9.44
N ASP A 115 -18.22 7.49 10.31
CA ASP A 115 -18.87 8.73 9.90
C ASP A 115 -17.92 9.53 8.99
N LEU A 116 -18.40 10.01 7.83
CA LEU A 116 -17.61 10.89 6.96
C LEU A 116 -17.23 12.20 7.65
N LYS A 117 -18.18 12.81 8.36
CA LYS A 117 -18.03 14.13 8.99
C LYS A 117 -18.39 14.02 10.46
N ASN A 118 -17.52 14.57 11.30
CA ASN A 118 -17.67 14.62 12.75
C ASN A 118 -18.61 15.76 13.18
N ASP A 119 -19.07 15.71 14.42
CA ASP A 119 -19.93 16.74 15.03
C ASP A 119 -19.28 18.14 15.05
N ASP A 120 -17.94 18.19 15.12
CA ASP A 120 -17.16 19.44 15.11
C ASP A 120 -16.89 20.00 13.71
N GLY A 121 -17.42 19.33 12.68
CA GLY A 121 -17.30 19.74 11.29
C GLY A 121 -16.04 19.25 10.56
N THR A 122 -15.13 18.55 11.24
CA THR A 122 -13.98 17.88 10.61
C THR A 122 -14.43 16.63 9.85
N TYR A 123 -13.59 16.15 8.92
CA TYR A 123 -13.84 14.92 8.16
C TYR A 123 -12.94 13.79 8.66
N ASN A 124 -13.34 12.54 8.51
CA ASN A 124 -12.51 11.40 8.88
C ASN A 124 -11.78 10.85 7.67
N MET A 125 -10.45 10.91 7.69
CA MET A 125 -9.58 10.18 6.78
C MET A 125 -9.28 8.79 7.33
N ILE A 126 -9.40 7.75 6.51
CA ILE A 126 -8.91 6.41 6.83
C ILE A 126 -7.56 6.24 6.15
N VAL A 127 -6.47 6.23 6.92
CA VAL A 127 -5.11 6.14 6.40
C VAL A 127 -4.85 4.73 5.87
N GLU A 128 -4.47 4.63 4.61
CA GLU A 128 -4.12 3.36 3.96
C GLU A 128 -2.60 3.24 3.78
N ILE A 129 -1.94 4.35 3.40
CA ILE A 129 -0.50 4.40 3.17
C ILE A 129 0.10 5.51 4.03
N THR A 130 0.99 5.13 4.94
CA THR A 130 1.75 6.07 5.75
C THR A 130 2.73 6.89 4.89
N LYS A 131 2.96 8.15 5.28
CA LYS A 131 4.03 8.99 4.73
C LYS A 131 5.37 8.25 4.66
N TYR A 132 6.09 8.42 3.56
CA TYR A 132 7.34 7.75 3.19
C TYR A 132 7.27 6.24 2.91
N ASN A 133 6.09 5.62 2.87
CA ASN A 133 5.94 4.19 2.62
C ASN A 133 5.63 3.87 1.14
N TYR A 134 5.69 2.57 0.83
CA TYR A 134 5.53 2.02 -0.52
C TYR A 134 4.41 0.98 -0.63
N ILE A 135 3.91 0.45 0.48
CA ILE A 135 2.92 -0.64 0.48
C ILE A 135 1.59 -0.07 -0.02
N LYS A 136 1.11 -0.52 -1.19
CA LYS A 136 -0.20 -0.11 -1.72
C LYS A 136 -1.29 -0.91 -1.01
N LEU A 137 -1.70 -0.40 0.15
CA LEU A 137 -2.93 -0.84 0.81
C LEU A 137 -4.10 0.00 0.30
N GLU A 138 -5.29 -0.61 0.25
CA GLU A 138 -6.54 0.06 -0.09
C GLU A 138 -7.74 -0.66 0.51
N ILE A 139 -8.83 0.07 0.76
CA ILE A 139 -10.14 -0.48 1.13
C ILE A 139 -10.65 -1.35 -0.02
N GLN A 140 -10.91 -2.63 0.25
CA GLN A 140 -11.41 -3.55 -0.77
C GLN A 140 -12.93 -3.52 -0.84
N LEU A 141 -13.51 -2.81 -1.80
CA LEU A 141 -14.97 -2.64 -1.94
C LEU A 141 -15.75 -3.96 -2.09
N ARG A 142 -15.09 -5.01 -2.58
CA ARG A 142 -15.70 -6.33 -2.86
C ARG A 142 -15.47 -7.36 -1.76
N GLU A 143 -14.66 -7.05 -0.75
CA GLU A 143 -14.40 -7.95 0.37
C GLU A 143 -15.41 -7.71 1.50
N LYS A 144 -15.71 -8.76 2.26
CA LYS A 144 -16.67 -8.68 3.38
C LYS A 144 -16.20 -7.64 4.38
N PHE A 145 -17.10 -6.72 4.74
CA PHE A 145 -16.82 -5.58 5.61
C PHE A 145 -15.75 -4.60 5.09
N ASN A 146 -15.46 -4.59 3.78
CA ASN A 146 -14.53 -3.65 3.15
C ASN A 146 -13.21 -3.49 3.90
N VAL A 147 -12.62 -4.62 4.28
CA VAL A 147 -11.31 -4.65 4.95
C VAL A 147 -10.25 -3.99 4.08
N ILE A 148 -9.23 -3.39 4.70
CA ILE A 148 -8.07 -2.87 3.97
C ILE A 148 -7.14 -4.05 3.68
N LYS A 149 -6.76 -4.23 2.42
CA LYS A 149 -5.79 -5.25 1.98
C LYS A 149 -4.77 -4.63 1.04
N GLN A 150 -3.65 -5.32 0.86
CA GLN A 150 -2.68 -4.94 -0.15
C GLN A 150 -3.20 -5.26 -1.54
N ASP A 151 -3.14 -4.27 -2.43
CA ASP A 151 -3.48 -4.43 -3.84
C ASP A 151 -2.60 -5.51 -4.50
N LYS A 152 -3.16 -6.22 -5.46
CA LYS A 152 -2.46 -7.22 -6.27
C LYS A 152 -2.49 -6.81 -7.74
N LYS A 153 -1.32 -6.53 -8.29
CA LYS A 153 -1.15 -6.28 -9.73
C LYS A 153 -0.38 -7.44 -10.37
N LYS A 154 -0.96 -8.03 -11.43
CA LYS A 154 -0.38 -9.21 -12.13
C LYS A 154 -0.11 -10.39 -11.19
N GLY A 155 -1.02 -10.63 -10.25
CA GLY A 155 -0.95 -11.74 -9.29
C GLY A 155 0.10 -11.58 -8.17
N LYS A 156 0.79 -10.43 -8.08
CA LYS A 156 1.78 -10.15 -7.03
C LYS A 156 1.33 -8.97 -6.18
N LEU A 157 1.70 -8.99 -4.90
CA LEU A 157 1.50 -7.87 -3.98
C LEU A 157 2.14 -6.60 -4.54
N ARG A 158 1.36 -5.53 -4.61
CA ARG A 158 1.77 -4.26 -5.23
C ARG A 158 2.52 -3.39 -4.22
N TYR A 159 3.67 -2.88 -4.67
CA TYR A 159 4.39 -1.79 -4.03
C TYR A 159 4.45 -0.62 -5.00
N TYR A 160 4.42 0.61 -4.48
CA TYR A 160 4.74 1.79 -5.26
C TYR A 160 6.20 1.78 -5.70
N HIS A 161 6.45 2.44 -6.82
CA HIS A 161 7.80 2.62 -7.35
C HIS A 161 8.60 3.67 -6.54
N ASN A 162 7.91 4.67 -5.98
CA ASN A 162 8.49 5.74 -5.17
C ASN A 162 7.83 5.78 -3.79
N SER A 163 8.53 6.31 -2.79
CA SER A 163 7.93 6.62 -1.50
C SER A 163 6.92 7.76 -1.69
N ILE A 164 5.72 7.58 -1.13
CA ILE A 164 4.75 8.67 -1.08
C ILE A 164 5.18 9.67 0.00
N TYR A 165 5.05 10.98 -0.23
CA TYR A 165 5.51 12.01 0.72
C TYR A 165 4.42 12.58 1.63
N TRP A 166 3.22 12.01 1.57
CA TRP A 166 2.06 12.39 2.36
C TRP A 166 1.41 11.13 2.93
N ASN A 167 0.67 11.26 4.04
CA ASN A 167 -0.23 10.17 4.41
C ASN A 167 -1.38 10.15 3.39
N TYR A 168 -1.78 8.96 2.98
CA TYR A 168 -2.76 8.75 1.92
C TYR A 168 -3.83 7.77 2.36
N GLY A 169 -5.04 7.94 1.88
CA GLY A 169 -6.13 7.01 2.06
C GLY A 169 -7.42 7.55 1.50
N ALA A 170 -8.54 7.18 2.12
CA ALA A 170 -9.87 7.42 1.58
C ALA A 170 -10.81 8.08 2.61
N LEU A 171 -11.82 8.79 2.09
CA LEU A 171 -12.95 9.28 2.86
C LEU A 171 -14.08 8.23 2.91
N PRO A 172 -14.58 7.85 4.11
CA PRO A 172 -15.69 6.90 4.20
C PRO A 172 -16.98 7.52 3.67
N GLN A 173 -17.96 6.68 3.30
CA GLN A 173 -19.28 7.08 2.82
C GLN A 173 -19.24 8.00 1.57
N THR A 174 -18.14 7.96 0.82
CA THR A 174 -18.00 8.61 -0.48
C THR A 174 -17.87 7.54 -1.57
N TYR A 175 -18.25 7.89 -2.79
CA TYR A 175 -18.14 6.98 -3.93
C TYR A 175 -18.21 7.78 -5.23
N GLU A 176 -17.16 7.66 -6.05
CA GLU A 176 -17.04 8.24 -7.38
C GLU A 176 -17.89 7.44 -8.39
N TYR A 177 -19.21 7.49 -8.23
CA TYR A 177 -20.12 6.57 -8.89
C TYR A 177 -20.12 6.74 -10.43
N PRO A 178 -19.66 5.74 -11.23
CA PRO A 178 -19.48 5.90 -12.68
C PRO A 178 -20.78 6.08 -13.48
N LYS A 179 -21.94 5.92 -12.84
CA LYS A 179 -23.24 6.23 -13.46
C LYS A 179 -23.39 7.71 -13.76
N HIS A 180 -22.72 8.58 -13.01
CA HIS A 180 -22.69 10.01 -13.28
C HIS A 180 -21.63 10.33 -14.34
N ILE A 181 -22.04 11.08 -15.38
CA ILE A 181 -21.18 11.45 -16.51
C ILE A 181 -20.88 12.95 -16.44
N TYR A 182 -19.60 13.29 -16.52
CA TYR A 182 -19.09 14.65 -16.67
C TYR A 182 -18.72 14.91 -18.13
N GLN A 183 -18.81 16.16 -18.58
CA GLN A 183 -18.48 16.49 -19.97
C GLN A 183 -17.70 17.80 -20.10
N ASN A 184 -16.80 17.84 -21.09
CA ASN A 184 -16.17 19.06 -21.55
C ASN A 184 -16.42 19.26 -23.05
N LYS A 185 -17.06 20.38 -23.40
CA LYS A 185 -17.29 20.77 -24.80
C LYS A 185 -16.60 22.10 -25.09
N SER A 186 -15.49 22.04 -25.80
CA SER A 186 -14.84 23.24 -26.33
C SER A 186 -15.55 23.72 -27.60
N LYS A 187 -15.58 25.05 -27.83
CA LYS A 187 -16.07 25.64 -29.09
C LYS A 187 -15.35 25.10 -30.34
N LYS A 188 -14.15 24.53 -30.16
CA LYS A 188 -13.33 23.94 -31.24
C LYS A 188 -13.65 22.46 -31.54
N ASN A 189 -14.31 21.75 -30.63
CA ASN A 189 -14.60 20.33 -30.79
C ASN A 189 -16.08 20.14 -31.16
N LYS A 190 -16.36 19.40 -32.23
CA LYS A 190 -17.74 19.08 -32.64
C LYS A 190 -18.46 18.19 -31.63
N GLU A 191 -17.72 17.29 -30.98
CA GLU A 191 -18.20 16.34 -29.96
C GLU A 191 -17.66 16.68 -28.57
N ALA A 192 -18.43 16.36 -27.53
CA ALA A 192 -18.02 16.55 -26.15
C ALA A 192 -17.12 15.39 -25.70
N LEU A 193 -16.07 15.69 -24.93
CA LEU A 193 -15.35 14.66 -24.18
C LEU A 193 -16.17 14.29 -22.96
N LEU A 194 -16.31 12.99 -22.69
CA LEU A 194 -17.06 12.44 -21.58
C LEU A 194 -16.11 11.82 -20.57
N PHE A 195 -16.42 11.97 -19.29
CA PHE A 195 -15.68 11.38 -18.20
C PHE A 195 -16.62 10.76 -17.16
N THR A 196 -16.18 9.70 -16.49
CA THR A 196 -16.88 9.07 -15.35
C THR A 196 -16.11 9.32 -14.05
N GLY A 197 -16.64 8.91 -12.90
CA GLY A 197 -15.81 8.72 -11.70
C GLY A 197 -14.98 7.44 -11.77
N ASP A 198 -13.96 7.32 -10.93
CA ASP A 198 -13.00 6.21 -10.87
C ASP A 198 -13.52 4.92 -10.21
N ASN A 199 -14.80 4.91 -9.80
CA ASN A 199 -15.44 3.75 -9.17
C ASN A 199 -14.86 3.38 -7.78
N ASP A 200 -14.22 4.30 -7.08
CA ASP A 200 -13.68 4.11 -5.74
C ASP A 200 -14.18 5.19 -4.75
N PRO A 201 -13.91 5.05 -3.43
CA PRO A 201 -14.14 6.13 -2.48
C PRO A 201 -13.19 7.30 -2.78
N LEU A 202 -13.61 8.51 -2.43
CA LEU A 202 -12.85 9.73 -2.69
C LEU A 202 -11.50 9.70 -1.97
N ASP A 203 -10.42 9.85 -2.73
CA ASP A 203 -9.06 9.82 -2.23
C ASP A 203 -8.69 11.11 -1.49
N ILE A 204 -7.85 10.98 -0.46
CA ILE A 204 -7.44 12.09 0.39
C ILE A 204 -5.96 12.01 0.79
N LEU A 205 -5.30 13.16 0.75
CA LEU A 205 -3.92 13.37 1.18
C LEU A 205 -3.88 14.27 2.42
N ASP A 206 -3.16 13.83 3.43
CA ASP A 206 -2.81 14.65 4.59
C ASP A 206 -1.44 15.30 4.40
N ILE A 207 -1.44 16.63 4.33
CA ILE A 207 -0.22 17.45 4.21
C ILE A 207 0.46 17.74 5.56
N GLY A 208 -0.03 17.15 6.65
CA GLY A 208 0.55 17.23 7.98
C GLY A 208 2.01 16.76 8.03
N SER A 209 2.73 17.25 9.05
CA SER A 209 4.13 16.88 9.27
C SER A 209 4.27 15.44 9.74
N ALA A 210 3.40 15.00 10.66
CA ALA A 210 3.46 13.69 11.30
C ALA A 210 3.23 12.53 10.32
N CYS A 211 4.00 11.45 10.47
CA CYS A 211 3.69 10.18 9.84
C CYS A 211 2.54 9.51 10.63
N LEU A 212 1.43 9.23 9.97
CA LEU A 212 0.26 8.57 10.57
C LEU A 212 0.40 7.05 10.51
N LYS A 213 -0.44 6.33 11.27
CA LYS A 213 -0.39 4.87 11.33
C LYS A 213 -1.26 4.25 10.23
N ILE A 214 -0.80 3.13 9.69
CA ILE A 214 -1.59 2.32 8.74
C ILE A 214 -2.94 1.93 9.38
N GLY A 215 -4.06 2.22 8.71
CA GLY A 215 -5.43 1.99 9.17
C GLY A 215 -5.93 3.00 10.22
N GLN A 216 -5.19 4.06 10.50
CA GLN A 216 -5.64 5.08 11.45
C GLN A 216 -6.84 5.86 10.90
N VAL A 217 -7.86 6.09 11.73
CA VAL A 217 -8.94 7.04 11.45
C VAL A 217 -8.54 8.39 12.03
N VAL A 218 -8.39 9.40 11.19
CA VAL A 218 -7.84 10.71 11.57
C VAL A 218 -8.83 11.82 11.20
N PRO A 219 -9.23 12.67 12.17
CA PRO A 219 -9.94 13.89 11.87
C PRO A 219 -9.06 14.87 11.10
N VAL A 220 -9.55 15.37 9.97
CA VAL A 220 -8.84 16.26 9.07
C VAL A 220 -9.72 17.46 8.68
N LYS A 221 -9.07 18.58 8.35
CA LYS A 221 -9.72 19.74 7.72
C LYS A 221 -9.41 19.75 6.22
N ILE A 222 -10.45 19.85 5.40
CA ILE A 222 -10.30 19.95 3.95
C ILE A 222 -9.76 21.33 3.56
N LEU A 223 -8.79 21.37 2.64
CA LEU A 223 -8.13 22.58 2.17
C LEU A 223 -8.35 22.84 0.68
N GLY A 224 -8.49 21.79 -0.12
CA GLY A 224 -8.69 21.88 -1.56
C GLY A 224 -8.74 20.51 -2.22
N ALA A 225 -8.65 20.47 -3.54
CA ALA A 225 -8.59 19.24 -4.32
C ALA A 225 -7.87 19.47 -5.64
N PHE A 226 -7.33 18.41 -6.22
CA PHE A 226 -6.94 18.34 -7.63
C PHE A 226 -7.53 17.07 -8.25
N THR A 227 -7.49 16.94 -9.57
CA THR A 227 -7.98 15.76 -10.29
C THR A 227 -6.91 15.21 -11.21
N LEU A 228 -6.79 13.89 -11.23
CA LEU A 228 -6.13 13.16 -12.30
C LEU A 228 -7.17 12.74 -13.32
N ILE A 229 -6.79 12.76 -14.59
CA ILE A 229 -7.62 12.25 -15.69
C ILE A 229 -6.84 11.08 -16.28
N ASP A 230 -7.34 9.86 -16.08
CA ASP A 230 -6.73 8.64 -16.59
C ASP A 230 -7.78 7.83 -17.36
N GLU A 231 -7.48 7.46 -18.61
CA GLU A 231 -8.34 6.64 -19.48
C GLU A 231 -9.84 7.03 -19.58
N GLY A 232 -10.21 8.28 -19.27
CA GLY A 232 -11.60 8.77 -19.29
C GLY A 232 -12.29 8.80 -17.93
N GLU A 233 -11.58 8.48 -16.85
CA GLU A 233 -12.05 8.60 -15.47
C GLU A 233 -11.51 9.89 -14.85
N LEU A 234 -12.33 10.53 -14.02
CA LEU A 234 -11.92 11.58 -13.10
C LEU A 234 -11.58 10.92 -11.77
N ASP A 235 -10.35 11.11 -11.33
CA ASP A 235 -9.85 10.60 -10.08
C ASP A 235 -9.50 11.80 -9.18
N TRP A 236 -10.39 12.12 -8.22
CA TRP A 236 -10.26 13.29 -7.37
C TRP A 236 -9.35 13.02 -6.17
N LYS A 237 -8.37 13.91 -5.99
CA LYS A 237 -7.44 13.89 -4.86
C LYS A 237 -7.73 15.06 -3.94
N ILE A 238 -8.35 14.78 -2.79
CA ILE A 238 -8.64 15.78 -1.78
C ILE A 238 -7.38 16.12 -1.00
N ILE A 239 -7.10 17.42 -0.84
CA ILE A 239 -6.02 17.92 0.00
C ILE A 239 -6.59 18.32 1.36
N ALA A 240 -6.07 17.72 2.41
CA ALA A 240 -6.48 18.00 3.78
C ALA A 240 -5.27 18.08 4.72
N ILE A 241 -5.52 18.55 5.94
CA ILE A 241 -4.52 18.56 7.00
C ILE A 241 -5.09 17.94 8.27
N ASN A 242 -4.34 17.04 8.89
CA ASN A 242 -4.63 16.51 10.21
C ASN A 242 -4.79 17.66 11.21
N VAL A 243 -5.92 17.67 11.94
CA VAL A 243 -6.19 18.73 12.92
C VAL A 243 -5.28 18.65 14.14
N GLY A 244 -4.64 17.49 14.37
CA GLY A 244 -3.78 17.24 15.51
C GLY A 244 -4.50 17.41 16.85
N LYS A 245 -3.83 17.03 17.94
CA LYS A 245 -4.00 17.75 19.19
C LYS A 245 -2.82 18.69 19.27
N ASN A 246 -3.08 20.00 19.28
CA ASN A 246 -2.08 20.97 19.73
C ASN A 246 -1.64 20.64 21.16
#